data_AF-A0A8J3QBW2-F1
#
_entry.id   AF-A0A8J3QBW2-F1
#
_cell.length_a   1.000
_cell.length_b   1.000
_cell.length_c   1.000
_cell.angle_alpha   90.00
_cell.angle_beta   90.00
_cell.angle_gamma   90.00
#
_symmetry.space_group_name_H-M   'P 1'
#
loop_
_entity.id
_entity.type
_entity.pdbx_description
1 polymer ?
#
loop_
_entity_poly.entity_id
_entity_poly.type
_entity_poly.pdbx_seq_one_letter_code
_entity_poly.pdbx_strand_id
1 'polypeptide(L)' 'MRDWIAQALAELAGDKPAYALVLGRELHWFDNADYHEAALTLLTGAYRALDRSALAEITEVHYANRDLRSVDVLG' A
#
# COMPACT_ATOMS: atom_id res chain seq x y z
N MET A 1 1.15 12.79 -15.33
CA MET A 1 1.12 11.46 -15.96
C MET A 1 1.41 10.44 -14.87
N ARG A 2 0.38 9.71 -14.42
CA ARG A 2 0.43 8.68 -13.35
C ARG A 2 0.05 7.31 -13.94
N ASP A 3 0.46 7.07 -15.18
CA ASP A 3 -0.06 5.98 -16.01
C ASP A 3 0.27 4.60 -15.41
N TRP A 4 1.38 4.53 -14.68
CA TRP A 4 1.84 3.37 -13.90
C TRP A 4 0.92 3.04 -12.71
N ILE A 5 0.43 4.04 -11.97
CA ILE A 5 -0.53 3.82 -10.88
C ILE A 5 -1.88 3.35 -11.45
N ALA A 6 -2.35 4.02 -12.51
CA ALA A 6 -3.59 3.64 -13.17
C ALA A 6 -3.54 2.20 -13.71
N GLN A 7 -2.42 1.82 -14.33
CA GLN A 7 -2.19 0.44 -14.79
C GLN A 7 -2.22 -0.55 -13.62
N ALA A 8 -1.49 -0.27 -12.54
CA ALA A 8 -1.44 -1.16 -11.39
C ALA A 8 -2.82 -1.36 -10.74
N LEU A 9 -3.63 -0.30 -10.65
CA LEU A 9 -5.02 -0.38 -10.17
C LEU A 9 -5.90 -1.21 -11.12
N ALA A 10 -5.76 -1.03 -12.42
CA ALA A 10 -6.53 -1.78 -13.41
C ALA A 10 -6.18 -3.29 -13.40
N GLU A 11 -4.89 -3.62 -13.28
CA GLU A 11 -4.44 -5.01 -13.14
C GLU A 11 -4.93 -5.63 -11.84
N LEU A 12 -4.84 -4.89 -10.73
CA LEU A 12 -5.33 -5.33 -9.43
C LEU A 12 -6.84 -5.59 -9.44
N ALA A 13 -7.64 -4.72 -10.06
CA ALA A 13 -9.08 -4.93 -10.24
C ALA A 13 -9.42 -6.18 -11.07
N GLY A 14 -8.48 -6.62 -11.91
CA GLY A 14 -8.56 -7.87 -12.69
C GLY A 14 -7.89 -9.08 -12.02
N ASP A 15 -7.68 -9.05 -10.69
CA ASP A 15 -7.05 -10.10 -9.89
C ASP A 15 -5.61 -10.45 -10.31
N LYS A 16 -4.86 -9.44 -10.79
CA LYS A 16 -3.43 -9.54 -11.13
C LYS A 16 -2.60 -8.68 -10.17
N PRO A 17 -2.31 -9.16 -8.95
CA PRO A 17 -1.76 -8.32 -7.89
C PRO A 17 -0.26 -8.04 -8.00
N ALA A 18 0.46 -8.69 -8.92
CA ALA A 18 1.92 -8.66 -8.96
C ALA A 18 2.47 -7.24 -9.16
N TYR A 19 1.95 -6.50 -10.14
CA TYR A 19 2.44 -5.16 -10.41
C TYR A 19 2.06 -4.17 -9.30
N ALA A 20 0.84 -4.29 -8.76
CA ALA A 20 0.41 -3.52 -7.59
C ALA A 20 1.30 -3.76 -6.36
N LEU A 21 1.71 -5.00 -6.10
CA LEU A 21 2.60 -5.32 -4.98
C LEU A 21 3.98 -4.67 -5.14
N VAL A 22 4.59 -4.78 -6.33
CA VAL A 22 5.91 -4.19 -6.60
C VAL A 22 5.80 -2.67 -6.53
N LEU A 23 4.87 -2.08 -7.26
CA LEU A 23 4.75 -0.64 -7.34
C LEU A 23 4.36 0.00 -6.00
N GLY A 24 3.44 -0.61 -5.26
CA GLY A 24 3.06 -0.16 -3.92
C GLY A 24 4.26 -0.14 -2.96
N ARG A 25 5.16 -1.12 -3.06
CA ARG A 25 6.41 -1.14 -2.28
C ARG A 25 7.37 -0.02 -2.68
N GLU A 26 7.58 0.18 -3.98
CA GLU A 26 8.45 1.27 -4.46
C GLU A 26 7.93 2.64 -4.01
N LEU A 27 6.61 2.87 -4.10
CA LEU A 27 5.99 4.10 -3.64
C LEU A 27 6.08 4.29 -2.12
N HIS A 28 5.90 3.20 -1.36
CA HIS A 28 6.06 3.20 0.08
C HIS A 28 7.49 3.60 0.48
N TRP A 29 8.51 3.01 -0.16
CA TRP A 29 9.91 3.33 0.10
C TRP A 29 10.33 4.72 -0.36
N PHE A 30 9.76 5.22 -1.46
CA PHE A 30 10.03 6.56 -1.96
C PHE A 30 9.52 7.66 -1.01
N ASP A 31 8.54 7.34 -0.17
CA ASP A 31 8.02 8.15 0.94
C ASP A 31 7.65 9.60 0.58
N ASN A 32 7.06 9.80 -0.60
CA ASN A 32 6.49 11.08 -0.99
C ASN A 32 4.99 11.11 -0.70
N ALA A 33 4.54 12.14 0.03
CA ALA A 33 3.15 12.35 0.43
C ALA A 33 2.14 12.28 -0.73
N ASP A 34 2.53 12.73 -1.92
CA ASP A 34 1.68 12.71 -3.12
C ASP A 34 1.31 11.29 -3.59
N TYR A 35 1.99 10.26 -3.06
CA TYR A 35 1.80 8.85 -3.42
C TYR A 35 1.37 7.97 -2.26
N HIS A 36 1.23 8.47 -1.03
CA HIS A 36 0.89 7.63 0.12
C HIS A 36 -0.45 6.91 -0.04
N GLU A 37 -1.48 7.61 -0.51
CA GLU A 37 -2.81 7.01 -0.76
C GLU A 37 -2.73 5.91 -1.82
N ALA A 38 -1.98 6.15 -2.90
CA ALA A 38 -1.80 5.17 -3.97
C ALA A 38 -1.00 3.94 -3.46
N ALA A 39 0.08 4.16 -2.70
CA ALA A 39 0.88 3.10 -2.10
C ALA A 39 0.04 2.22 -1.16
N LEU A 40 -0.74 2.85 -0.26
CA LEU A 40 -1.65 2.16 0.64
C LEU A 40 -2.67 1.31 -0.12
N THR A 41 -3.33 1.89 -1.13
CA THR A 41 -4.35 1.20 -1.94
C THR A 41 -3.76 -0.01 -2.67
N LEU A 42 -2.60 0.17 -3.32
CA LEU A 42 -1.94 -0.90 -4.07
C LEU A 42 -1.45 -2.03 -3.16
N LEU A 43 -0.83 -1.69 -2.02
CA LEU A 43 -0.31 -2.68 -1.07
C LEU A 43 -1.44 -3.48 -0.42
N THR A 44 -2.47 -2.81 0.10
CA THR A 44 -3.57 -3.49 0.80
C THR A 44 -4.38 -4.37 -0.15
N GLY A 45 -4.68 -3.87 -1.36
CA GLY A 45 -5.37 -4.65 -2.38
C GLY A 45 -4.54 -5.84 -2.85
N ALA A 46 -3.24 -5.66 -3.12
CA ALA A 46 -2.36 -6.76 -3.52
C ALA A 46 -2.21 -7.81 -2.41
N TYR A 47 -2.09 -7.41 -1.15
CA TYR A 47 -2.04 -8.34 -0.02
C TYR A 47 -3.34 -9.13 0.12
N ARG A 48 -4.50 -8.49 -0.02
CA ARG A 48 -5.80 -9.17 0.02
C ARG A 48 -5.96 -10.17 -1.13
N ALA A 49 -5.62 -9.79 -2.35
CA ALA A 49 -5.68 -10.69 -3.52
C ALA A 49 -4.73 -11.90 -3.41
N LEU A 50 -3.64 -11.77 -2.65
CA LEU A 50 -2.70 -12.86 -2.38
C LEU A 50 -3.04 -13.68 -1.12
N ASP A 51 -4.21 -13.48 -0.53
CA ASP A 51 -4.66 -14.10 0.73
C ASP A 51 -3.70 -13.81 1.90
N ARG A 52 -3.18 -12.58 1.96
CA ARG A 52 -2.27 -12.07 2.99
C ARG A 52 -2.92 -10.97 3.83
N SER A 53 -4.16 -11.17 4.27
CA SER A 53 -4.98 -10.16 4.97
C SER A 53 -4.28 -9.51 6.17
N ALA A 54 -3.51 -10.28 6.94
CA ALA A 54 -2.73 -9.73 8.06
C ALA A 54 -1.73 -8.64 7.62
N LEU A 55 -1.10 -8.77 6.45
CA LEU A 55 -0.22 -7.73 5.91
C LEU A 55 -1.00 -6.50 5.44
N ALA A 56 -2.21 -6.68 4.93
CA ALA A 56 -3.08 -5.56 4.58
C ALA A 56 -3.45 -4.75 5.83
N GLU A 57 -3.86 -5.41 6.91
CA GLU A 57 -4.21 -4.76 8.18
C GLU A 57 -3.01 -4.03 8.80
N ILE A 58 -1.83 -4.65 8.84
CA ILE A 58 -0.60 -4.00 9.32
C ILE A 58 -0.29 -2.75 8.48
N THR A 59 -0.47 -2.83 7.16
CA THR A 59 -0.22 -1.69 6.27
C THR A 59 -1.21 -0.55 6.55
N GLU A 60 -2.49 -0.85 6.75
CA GLU A 60 -3.51 0.15 7.10
C GLU A 60 -3.18 0.85 8.41
N VAL A 61 -2.82 0.08 9.46
CA VAL A 61 -2.41 0.64 10.75
C VAL A 61 -1.15 1.49 10.60
N HIS A 62 -0.17 1.01 9.83
CA HIS A 62 1.06 1.78 9.58
C HIS A 62 0.76 3.13 8.94
N TYR A 63 0.00 3.17 7.83
CA TYR A 63 -0.33 4.42 7.15
C TYR A 63 -1.22 5.35 8.00
N ALA A 64 -2.10 4.81 8.83
CA ALA A 64 -2.89 5.61 9.77
C ALA A 64 -2.05 6.32 10.85
N ASN A 65 -0.85 5.79 11.13
CA ASN A 65 0.02 6.25 12.22
C ASN A 65 1.39 6.74 11.74
N ARG A 66 1.66 6.77 10.43
CA ARG A 66 3.02 6.95 9.87
C ARG A 66 3.68 8.28 10.24
N ASP A 67 2.88 9.31 10.53
CA ASP A 67 3.37 10.64 10.91
C ASP A 67 3.56 10.80 12.43
N LEU A 68 3.23 9.77 13.22
CA LEU A 68 3.53 9.76 14.64
C LEU A 68 5.04 9.62 14.84
N ARG A 69 5.62 10.55 15.61
CA ARG A 69 7.03 10.52 15.99
C ARG A 69 7.38 9.35 16.92
N SER A 70 6.39 8.83 17.63
CA SER A 70 6.51 7.69 18.53
C SER A 70 5.13 7.03 18.68
N VAL A 71 5.13 5.72 18.87
CA VAL A 71 3.95 4.95 19.25
C VAL A 71 4.22 4.34 20.62
N ASP A 72 3.34 4.61 21.58
CA ASP A 72 3.47 4.06 22.93
C ASP A 72 3.01 2.60 22.91
N VAL A 73 3.85 1.72 23.46
CA VAL A 73 3.50 0.33 23.71
C VAL A 73 3.29 0.20 25.21
N LEU A 74 2.03 0.42 25.64
CA LEU A 74 1.50 0.39 27.01
C LEU A 74 1.59 1.72 27.77
N GLY A 75 0.41 2.24 28.16
CA GLY A 75 0.27 3.15 29.30
C GLY A 75 0.13 2.37 30.61
#